data_AF-A0A257JCV7-F1
#
_entry.id   AF-A0A257JCV7-F1
#
_cell.length_a   1.000
_cell.length_b   1.000
_cell.length_c   1.000
_cell.angle_alpha   90.00
_cell.angle_beta   90.00
_cell.angle_gamma   90.00
#
_symmetry.space_group_name_H-M   'P 1'
#
loop_
_entity.id
_entity.type
_entity.pdbx_description
1 polymer ?
#
loop_
_entity_poly.entity_id
_entity_poly.type
_entity_poly.pdbx_seq_one_letter_code
_entity_poly.pdbx_strand_id
1 'polypeptide(L)'
;EPKILLLDEPLSALDAHLVIRMQSVLTKLQKELGITFVYVTHSQSEAFAMADRVIIMAQGEIAQIGRAKDIYRSPANKFVAEFVGRNNIFEGRVTSASHDTVKVETPMGHFTVPKSARSANPGDPMSFVVAADLIQVSSDRPAADNVVECQIISEQFMGTTVTLFLEAPGGEEMKVQLGQRELEKN
;
A
#
# COMPACT_ATOMS: atom_id res chain seq x y z
N GLU A 1 -18.11 35.05 -1.66
CA GLU A 1 -17.19 34.00 -1.18
C GLU A 1 -17.01 32.94 -2.25
N PRO A 2 -15.80 32.38 -2.44
CA PRO A 2 -15.55 31.36 -3.45
C PRO A 2 -16.21 30.03 -3.04
N LYS A 3 -16.83 29.34 -4.00
CA LYS A 3 -17.44 28.01 -3.78
C LYS A 3 -16.40 26.88 -3.76
N ILE A 4 -15.21 27.16 -4.29
CA ILE A 4 -14.12 26.20 -4.48
C ILE A 4 -12.81 26.86 -4.06
N LEU A 5 -11.99 26.14 -3.31
CA LEU A 5 -10.62 26.47 -3.00
C LEU A 5 -9.69 25.48 -3.69
N LEU A 6 -8.75 25.99 -4.49
CA LEU A 6 -7.70 25.20 -5.15
C LEU A 6 -6.38 25.47 -4.44
N LEU A 7 -5.71 24.41 -4.00
CA LEU A 7 -4.45 24.48 -3.28
C LEU A 7 -3.42 23.61 -4.01
N ASP A 8 -2.34 24.24 -4.46
CA ASP A 8 -1.25 23.57 -5.19
C ASP A 8 0.00 23.50 -4.33
N GLU A 9 0.31 22.29 -3.85
CA GLU A 9 1.42 21.97 -2.94
C GLU A 9 1.65 22.97 -1.78
N PRO A 10 0.59 23.40 -1.05
CA PRO A 10 0.68 24.55 -0.14
C PRO A 10 1.53 24.30 1.11
N LEU A 11 1.84 23.03 1.42
CA LEU A 11 2.61 22.64 2.62
C LEU A 11 4.05 22.18 2.29
N SER A 12 4.45 22.20 1.02
CA SER A 12 5.74 21.67 0.55
C SER A 12 6.98 22.31 1.20
N ALA A 13 6.89 23.59 1.59
CA ALA A 13 7.99 24.35 2.19
C ALA A 13 8.01 24.30 3.74
N LEU A 14 7.14 23.52 4.37
CA LEU A 14 6.99 23.50 5.82
C LEU A 14 7.75 22.33 6.45
N ASP A 15 8.15 22.51 7.71
CA ASP A 15 8.69 21.41 8.51
C ASP A 15 7.61 20.39 8.88
N ALA A 16 8.02 19.15 9.18
CA ALA A 16 7.09 18.04 9.42
C ALA A 16 6.06 18.31 10.54
N HIS A 17 6.43 19.04 11.60
CA HIS A 17 5.50 19.34 12.69
C HIS A 17 4.47 20.39 12.26
N LEU A 18 4.91 21.41 11.54
CA LEU A 18 4.00 22.43 11.02
C LEU A 18 3.09 21.88 9.91
N VAL A 19 3.57 20.95 9.08
CA VAL A 19 2.75 20.23 8.10
C VAL A 19 1.55 19.59 8.79
N ILE A 20 1.78 18.77 9.84
CA ILE A 20 0.71 18.07 10.56
C ILE A 20 -0.30 19.07 11.16
N ARG A 21 0.20 20.17 11.76
CA ARG A 21 -0.66 21.21 12.32
C ARG A 21 -1.52 21.86 11.23
N MET A 22 -0.93 22.21 10.10
CA MET A 22 -1.61 22.88 9.00
C MET A 22 -2.63 21.97 8.32
N GLN A 23 -2.35 20.67 8.17
CA GLN A 23 -3.33 19.68 7.68
C GLN A 23 -4.61 19.69 8.54
N SER A 24 -4.46 19.73 9.87
CA SER A 24 -5.59 19.79 10.80
C SER A 24 -6.38 21.11 10.66
N VAL A 25 -5.68 22.24 10.55
CA VAL A 25 -6.30 23.56 10.33
C VAL A 25 -7.07 23.62 9.02
N LEU A 26 -6.47 23.15 7.91
CA LEU A 26 -7.11 23.13 6.60
C LEU A 26 -8.35 22.24 6.58
N THR A 27 -8.27 21.05 7.17
CA THR A 27 -9.40 20.12 7.26
C THR A 27 -10.53 20.70 8.09
N LYS A 28 -10.22 21.36 9.21
CA LYS A 28 -11.23 22.04 10.04
C LYS A 28 -11.87 23.21 9.30
N LEU A 29 -11.08 24.05 8.66
CA LEU A 29 -11.55 25.20 7.88
C LEU A 29 -12.49 24.76 6.75
N GLN A 30 -12.12 23.71 6.01
CA GLN A 30 -12.97 23.14 4.96
C GLN A 30 -14.34 22.72 5.49
N LYS A 31 -14.37 22.03 6.65
CA LYS A 31 -15.61 21.58 7.29
C LYS A 31 -16.47 22.73 7.82
N GLU A 32 -15.84 23.75 8.41
CA GLU A 32 -16.55 24.92 8.94
C GLU A 32 -17.16 25.78 7.82
N LEU A 33 -16.44 25.96 6.72
CA LEU A 33 -16.90 26.78 5.58
C LEU A 33 -17.84 26.01 4.64
N GLY A 34 -17.81 24.67 4.65
CA GLY A 34 -18.61 23.85 3.74
C GLY A 34 -18.27 24.03 2.25
N ILE A 35 -17.10 24.58 1.93
CA ILE A 35 -16.66 24.81 0.56
C ILE A 35 -15.90 23.59 0.01
N THR A 36 -15.86 23.48 -1.32
CA THR A 36 -15.12 22.39 -1.98
C THR A 36 -13.64 22.70 -1.97
N PHE A 37 -12.81 21.78 -1.47
CA PHE A 37 -11.35 21.87 -1.53
C PHE A 37 -10.81 20.90 -2.59
N VAL A 38 -9.95 21.41 -3.46
CA VAL A 38 -9.10 20.59 -4.33
C VAL A 38 -7.66 20.84 -3.90
N TYR A 39 -6.99 19.80 -3.45
CA TYR A 39 -5.64 19.85 -2.90
C TYR A 39 -4.72 18.97 -3.76
N VAL A 40 -3.66 19.57 -4.29
CA VAL A 40 -2.64 18.89 -5.09
C VAL A 40 -1.37 18.78 -4.25
N THR A 41 -0.79 17.58 -4.22
CA THR A 41 0.43 17.29 -3.46
C THR A 41 1.17 16.08 -4.05
N HIS A 42 2.48 16.07 -3.88
CA HIS A 42 3.32 14.90 -4.12
C HIS A 42 3.42 13.98 -2.88
N SER A 43 2.88 14.41 -1.72
CA SER A 43 2.95 13.68 -0.45
C SER A 43 1.74 12.76 -0.26
N GLN A 44 2.00 11.45 -0.24
CA GLN A 44 0.99 10.43 0.03
C GLN A 44 0.34 10.61 1.41
N SER A 45 1.15 10.93 2.42
CA SER A 45 0.70 11.13 3.80
C SER A 45 -0.29 12.30 3.90
N GLU A 46 -0.04 13.41 3.18
CA GLU A 46 -0.97 14.53 3.10
C GLU A 46 -2.29 14.12 2.44
N ALA A 47 -2.21 13.46 1.28
CA ALA A 47 -3.38 13.03 0.53
C ALA A 47 -4.27 12.10 1.38
N PHE A 48 -3.68 11.13 2.08
CA PHE A 48 -4.44 10.20 2.91
C PHE A 48 -4.94 10.80 4.22
N ALA A 49 -4.26 11.81 4.77
CA ALA A 49 -4.66 12.46 6.03
C ALA A 49 -5.82 13.45 5.86
N MET A 50 -5.86 14.15 4.73
CA MET A 50 -6.81 15.25 4.52
C MET A 50 -8.00 14.90 3.63
N ALA A 51 -7.83 13.98 2.66
CA ALA A 51 -8.80 13.84 1.59
C ALA A 51 -9.91 12.83 1.89
N ASP A 52 -11.17 13.23 1.66
CA ASP A 52 -12.30 12.30 1.58
C ASP A 52 -12.18 11.37 0.36
N ARG A 53 -11.66 11.92 -0.74
CA ARG A 53 -11.42 11.23 -2.02
C ARG A 53 -10.06 11.62 -2.55
N VAL A 54 -9.30 10.62 -2.98
CA VAL A 54 -7.98 10.78 -3.59
C VAL A 54 -8.10 10.43 -5.07
N ILE A 55 -7.43 11.23 -5.91
CA ILE A 55 -7.27 10.98 -7.34
C ILE A 55 -5.77 10.80 -7.55
N ILE A 56 -5.36 9.60 -7.97
CA ILE A 56 -3.98 9.34 -8.38
C ILE A 56 -3.93 9.50 -9.89
N MET A 57 -2.97 10.30 -10.36
CA MET A 57 -2.75 10.56 -11.77
C MET A 57 -1.35 10.12 -12.20
N ALA A 58 -1.22 9.67 -13.44
CA ALA A 58 0.03 9.31 -14.08
C ALA A 58 -0.03 9.72 -15.55
N GLN A 59 1.01 10.41 -16.05
CA GLN A 59 1.12 10.78 -17.47
C GLN A 59 -0.11 11.55 -18.01
N GLY A 60 -0.75 12.36 -17.16
CA GLY A 60 -1.96 13.12 -17.52
C GLY A 60 -3.26 12.30 -17.48
N GLU A 61 -3.21 11.01 -17.18
CA GLU A 61 -4.37 10.14 -17.03
C GLU A 61 -4.66 9.83 -15.56
N ILE A 62 -5.93 9.55 -15.25
CA ILE A 62 -6.33 9.12 -13.92
C ILE A 62 -6.04 7.63 -13.77
N ALA A 63 -5.12 7.29 -12.88
CA ALA A 63 -4.78 5.91 -12.56
C ALA A 63 -5.82 5.26 -11.64
N GLN A 64 -6.31 5.99 -10.64
CA GLN A 64 -7.36 5.53 -9.72
C GLN A 64 -8.04 6.69 -8.99
N ILE A 65 -9.34 6.54 -8.70
CA ILE A 65 -10.11 7.43 -7.82
C ILE A 65 -10.78 6.58 -6.75
N GLY A 66 -10.73 7.02 -5.49
CA GLY A 66 -11.39 6.32 -4.39
C GLY A 66 -11.23 7.05 -3.06
N ARG A 67 -11.75 6.45 -1.99
CA ARG A 67 -11.41 6.90 -0.64
C ARG A 67 -9.95 6.55 -0.36
N ALA A 68 -9.28 7.34 0.47
CA ALA A 68 -7.89 7.10 0.87
C ALA A 68 -7.64 5.65 1.31
N LYS A 69 -8.53 5.11 2.16
CA LYS A 69 -8.43 3.73 2.66
C LYS A 69 -8.59 2.67 1.57
N ASP A 70 -9.47 2.91 0.60
CA ASP A 70 -9.74 1.95 -0.48
C ASP A 70 -8.57 1.92 -1.47
N ILE A 71 -8.01 3.09 -1.79
CA ILE A 71 -6.80 3.17 -2.62
C ILE A 71 -5.63 2.46 -1.93
N TYR A 72 -5.47 2.69 -0.62
CA TYR A 72 -4.42 2.04 0.15
C TYR A 72 -4.54 0.51 0.16
N ARG A 73 -5.77 0.00 0.38
CA ARG A 73 -6.02 -1.44 0.56
C ARG A 73 -6.24 -2.22 -0.75
N SER A 74 -6.65 -1.54 -1.82
CA SER A 74 -7.04 -2.17 -3.08
C SER A 74 -6.60 -1.29 -4.25
N PRO A 75 -5.28 -1.22 -4.51
CA PRO A 75 -4.75 -0.51 -5.66
C PRO A 75 -5.26 -1.16 -6.95
N ALA A 76 -5.69 -0.34 -7.91
CA ALA A 76 -6.32 -0.79 -9.15
C ALA A 76 -5.32 -1.37 -10.16
N ASN A 77 -4.04 -1.01 -10.03
CA ASN A 77 -2.97 -1.48 -10.91
C ASN A 77 -1.61 -1.39 -10.19
N LYS A 78 -0.57 -1.95 -10.84
CA LYS A 78 0.81 -1.97 -10.32
C LYS A 78 1.33 -0.57 -10.00
N PHE A 79 1.11 0.41 -10.88
CA PHE A 79 1.54 1.79 -10.64
C PHE A 79 0.95 2.37 -9.34
N VAL A 80 -0.35 2.17 -9.10
CA VAL A 80 -0.96 2.66 -7.85
C VAL A 80 -0.44 1.89 -6.64
N ALA A 81 -0.20 0.59 -6.77
CA ALA A 81 0.38 -0.22 -5.69
C ALA A 81 1.79 0.25 -5.32
N GLU A 82 2.62 0.58 -6.31
CA GLU A 82 3.96 1.17 -6.14
C GLU A 82 3.86 2.57 -5.55
N PHE A 83 2.92 3.38 -6.04
CA PHE A 83 2.70 4.74 -5.57
C PHE A 83 2.30 4.78 -4.08
N VAL A 84 1.55 3.81 -3.58
CA VAL A 84 1.19 3.75 -2.15
C VAL A 84 2.38 3.31 -1.26
N GLY A 85 3.42 2.71 -1.84
CA GLY A 85 4.76 2.56 -1.25
C GLY A 85 4.94 1.54 -0.12
N ARG A 86 3.86 1.10 0.55
CA ARG A 86 3.90 0.16 1.69
C ARG A 86 3.52 -1.29 1.35
N ASN A 87 3.45 -1.60 0.07
CA ASN A 87 3.05 -2.92 -0.40
C ASN A 87 4.24 -3.73 -0.90
N ASN A 88 4.11 -5.05 -0.79
CA ASN A 88 4.95 -6.01 -1.50
C ASN A 88 4.25 -6.37 -2.80
N ILE A 89 4.98 -6.27 -3.92
CA ILE A 89 4.48 -6.62 -5.24
C ILE A 89 5.20 -7.90 -5.65
N PHE A 90 4.42 -8.95 -5.83
CA PHE A 90 4.90 -10.25 -6.26
C PHE A 90 4.59 -10.42 -7.73
N GLU A 91 5.60 -10.78 -8.51
CA GLU A 91 5.47 -11.02 -9.94
C GLU A 91 5.73 -12.48 -10.26
N GLY A 92 4.90 -13.03 -11.14
CA GLY A 92 4.98 -14.44 -11.46
C GLY A 92 4.13 -14.82 -12.65
N ARG A 93 3.91 -16.13 -12.77
CA ARG A 93 3.08 -16.73 -13.82
C ARG A 93 2.00 -17.58 -13.21
N VAL A 94 0.82 -17.53 -13.82
CA VAL A 94 -0.30 -18.38 -13.43
C VAL A 94 0.06 -19.84 -13.74
N THR A 95 -0.01 -20.73 -12.76
CA THR A 95 0.19 -22.17 -12.97
C THR A 95 -1.14 -22.89 -13.14
N SER A 96 -2.17 -22.46 -12.42
CA SER A 96 -3.53 -22.96 -12.56
C SER A 96 -4.55 -21.93 -12.06
N ALA A 97 -5.75 -21.97 -12.61
CA ALA A 97 -6.86 -21.12 -12.18
C ALA A 97 -8.09 -21.99 -11.91
N SER A 98 -8.73 -21.75 -10.76
CA SER A 98 -9.99 -22.37 -10.36
C SER A 98 -11.15 -21.36 -10.49
N HIS A 99 -12.31 -21.69 -9.91
CA HIS A 99 -13.44 -20.76 -9.86
C HIS A 99 -13.13 -19.55 -8.95
N ASP A 100 -12.54 -19.80 -7.77
CA ASP A 100 -12.37 -18.77 -6.73
C ASP A 100 -10.92 -18.36 -6.49
N THR A 101 -9.95 -19.15 -6.96
CA THR A 101 -8.52 -18.92 -6.70
C THR A 101 -7.65 -19.10 -7.93
N VAL A 102 -6.49 -18.46 -7.91
CA VAL A 102 -5.44 -18.58 -8.93
C VAL A 102 -4.15 -18.97 -8.21
N LYS A 103 -3.47 -20.00 -8.72
CA LYS A 103 -2.13 -20.35 -8.28
C LYS A 103 -1.10 -19.64 -9.15
N VAL A 104 -0.15 -18.97 -8.50
CA VAL A 104 0.88 -18.17 -9.13
C VAL A 104 2.24 -18.68 -8.66
N GLU A 105 3.10 -18.99 -9.61
CA GLU A 105 4.52 -19.28 -9.35
C GLU A 105 5.31 -17.98 -9.49
N THR A 106 6.05 -17.64 -8.45
CA THR A 106 6.92 -16.46 -8.34
C THR A 106 8.32 -16.93 -7.94
N PRO A 107 9.35 -16.07 -8.05
CA PRO A 107 10.67 -16.39 -7.52
C PRO A 107 10.70 -16.71 -6.02
N MET A 108 9.80 -16.11 -5.22
CA MET A 108 9.66 -16.38 -3.79
C MET A 108 8.84 -17.64 -3.47
N GLY A 109 8.37 -18.37 -4.48
CA GLY A 109 7.60 -19.60 -4.33
C GLY A 109 6.19 -19.56 -4.93
N HIS A 110 5.37 -20.51 -4.49
CA HIS A 110 4.01 -20.71 -4.99
C HIS A 110 2.98 -20.05 -4.08
N PHE A 111 2.11 -19.26 -4.67
CA PHE A 111 1.04 -18.54 -3.98
C PHE A 111 -0.32 -18.94 -4.52
N THR A 112 -1.29 -19.05 -3.63
CA THR A 112 -2.71 -19.13 -3.96
C THR A 112 -3.35 -17.78 -3.62
N VAL A 113 -3.86 -17.09 -4.64
CA VAL A 113 -4.51 -15.78 -4.50
C VAL A 113 -5.98 -15.88 -4.87
N PRO A 114 -6.87 -15.07 -4.27
CA PRO A 114 -8.25 -14.95 -4.71
C PRO A 114 -8.32 -14.52 -6.18
N LYS A 115 -9.24 -15.12 -6.93
CA LYS A 115 -9.42 -14.78 -8.34
C LYS A 115 -10.00 -13.37 -8.45
N SER A 116 -9.29 -12.51 -9.19
CA SER A 116 -9.82 -11.20 -9.57
C SER A 116 -10.85 -11.34 -10.70
N ALA A 117 -11.58 -10.27 -11.03
CA ALA A 117 -12.54 -10.27 -12.13
C ALA A 117 -11.92 -10.55 -13.52
N ARG A 118 -10.59 -10.59 -13.65
CA ARG A 118 -9.89 -10.91 -14.89
C ARG A 118 -9.76 -12.42 -15.10
N SER A 119 -9.85 -12.85 -16.36
CA SER A 119 -9.46 -14.20 -16.75
C SER A 119 -7.96 -14.40 -16.52
N ALA A 120 -7.60 -15.53 -15.92
CA ALA A 120 -6.22 -15.95 -15.71
C ALA A 120 -6.06 -17.34 -16.31
N ASN A 121 -5.25 -17.47 -17.36
CA ASN A 121 -4.93 -18.75 -17.96
C ASN A 121 -3.54 -19.22 -17.51
N PRO A 122 -3.30 -20.53 -17.44
CA PRO A 122 -1.95 -21.04 -17.19
C PRO A 122 -0.92 -20.45 -18.16
N GLY A 123 0.20 -19.96 -17.63
CA GLY A 123 1.27 -19.29 -18.37
C GLY A 123 1.19 -17.76 -18.39
N ASP A 124 0.01 -17.18 -18.13
CA ASP A 124 -0.20 -15.74 -18.16
C ASP A 124 0.68 -15.04 -17.09
N PRO A 125 1.34 -13.92 -17.43
CA PRO A 125 2.01 -13.10 -16.43
C PRO A 125 0.97 -12.49 -15.48
N MET A 126 1.23 -12.59 -14.19
CA MET A 126 0.37 -12.03 -13.15
C MET A 126 1.24 -11.40 -12.08
N SER A 127 0.80 -10.23 -11.62
CA SER A 127 1.30 -9.64 -10.39
C SER A 127 0.17 -9.54 -9.37
N PHE A 128 0.52 -9.67 -8.10
CA PHE A 128 -0.38 -9.45 -6.98
C PHE A 128 0.33 -8.66 -5.90
N VAL A 129 -0.46 -8.07 -5.02
CA VAL A 129 -0.01 -7.10 -4.05
C VAL A 129 -0.45 -7.57 -2.67
N VAL A 130 0.47 -7.56 -1.71
CA VAL A 130 0.19 -7.82 -0.30
C VAL A 130 0.72 -6.66 0.52
N ALA A 131 -0.14 -6.00 1.27
CA ALA A 131 0.27 -4.92 2.15
C ALA A 131 1.19 -5.45 3.25
N ALA A 132 2.23 -4.69 3.61
CA ALA A 132 3.22 -5.12 4.60
C ALA A 132 2.60 -5.42 5.97
N ASP A 133 1.47 -4.79 6.31
CA ASP A 133 0.72 -4.99 7.56
C ASP A 133 -0.25 -6.19 7.52
N LEU A 134 -0.30 -6.93 6.41
CA LEU A 134 -1.09 -8.15 6.27
C LEU A 134 -0.24 -9.43 6.26
N ILE A 135 1.08 -9.30 6.42
CA ILE A 135 2.00 -10.43 6.47
C ILE A 135 2.32 -10.73 7.95
N GLN A 136 2.24 -12.01 8.31
CA GLN A 136 2.62 -12.49 9.64
C GLN A 136 3.99 -13.15 9.57
N VAL A 137 4.82 -12.91 10.59
CA VAL A 137 6.14 -13.54 10.73
C VAL A 137 6.06 -14.60 11.82
N SER A 138 6.71 -15.73 11.59
CA SER A 138 6.85 -16.81 12.57
C SER A 138 8.23 -17.45 12.43
N SER A 139 8.79 -17.86 13.57
CA SER A 139 10.06 -18.59 13.63
C SER A 139 9.93 -20.05 13.15
N ASP A 140 8.73 -20.63 13.26
CA ASP A 140 8.40 -21.97 12.78
C ASP A 140 7.57 -21.88 11.50
N ARG A 141 7.61 -22.93 10.66
CA ARG A 141 6.80 -22.97 9.44
C ARG A 141 5.30 -23.03 9.80
N PRO A 142 4.50 -21.98 9.51
CA PRO A 142 3.09 -21.96 9.88
C PRO A 142 2.27 -22.89 8.99
N ALA A 143 1.14 -23.36 9.52
CA ALA A 143 0.13 -24.09 8.75
C ALA A 143 -0.75 -23.10 7.96
N ALA A 144 -0.17 -22.46 6.94
CA ALA A 144 -0.85 -21.53 6.05
C ALA A 144 -0.66 -21.94 4.58
N ASP A 145 -1.58 -21.52 3.71
CA ASP A 145 -1.51 -21.84 2.28
C ASP A 145 -0.34 -21.11 1.58
N ASN A 146 -0.10 -19.86 1.99
CA ASN A 146 0.95 -19.00 1.44
C ASN A 146 2.04 -18.80 2.49
N VAL A 147 3.22 -19.38 2.26
CA VAL A 147 4.36 -19.30 3.17
C VAL A 147 5.61 -19.02 2.35
N VAL A 148 6.39 -18.05 2.80
CA VAL A 148 7.70 -17.72 2.23
C VAL A 148 8.74 -17.89 3.32
N GLU A 149 9.78 -18.66 3.03
CA GLU A 149 10.95 -18.75 3.89
C GLU A 149 11.87 -17.56 3.57
N CYS A 150 12.37 -16.89 4.59
CA CYS A 150 13.18 -15.69 4.43
C CYS A 150 14.07 -15.43 5.65
N GLN A 151 15.11 -14.61 5.46
CA GLN A 151 16.01 -14.14 6.50
C GLN A 151 15.78 -12.65 6.77
N ILE A 152 15.93 -12.22 8.03
CA ILE A 152 15.85 -10.80 8.38
C ILE A 152 17.15 -10.12 7.97
N ILE A 153 17.06 -9.11 7.10
CA ILE A 153 18.19 -8.26 6.69
C ILE A 153 18.35 -7.12 7.69
N SER A 154 17.25 -6.42 7.98
CA SER A 154 17.26 -5.26 8.87
C SER A 154 15.91 -5.00 9.50
N GLU A 155 15.94 -4.23 10.59
CA GLU A 155 14.78 -3.77 11.33
C GLU A 155 14.76 -2.24 11.35
N GLN A 156 13.58 -1.66 11.12
CA GLN A 156 13.34 -0.23 11.27
C GLN A 156 12.24 0.01 12.29
N PHE A 157 12.63 0.57 13.43
CA PHE A 157 11.73 0.96 14.51
C PHE A 157 11.07 2.33 14.24
N MET A 158 9.74 2.38 14.27
CA MET A 158 8.94 3.59 14.05
C MET A 158 8.03 3.89 15.26
N GLY A 159 8.49 3.60 16.47
CA GLY A 159 7.76 3.87 17.70
C GLY A 159 6.79 2.74 18.07
N THR A 160 5.58 2.75 17.54
CA THR A 160 4.59 1.69 17.85
C THR A 160 4.60 0.53 16.86
N THR A 161 5.24 0.74 15.71
CA THR A 161 5.36 -0.24 14.64
C THR A 161 6.82 -0.48 14.31
N VAL A 162 7.10 -1.68 13.83
CA VAL A 162 8.39 -2.11 13.34
C VAL A 162 8.21 -2.53 11.88
N THR A 163 9.10 -2.08 11.01
CA THR A 163 9.20 -2.60 9.66
C THR A 163 10.41 -3.53 9.59
N LEU A 164 10.17 -4.79 9.26
CA LEU A 164 11.21 -5.78 8.97
C LEU A 164 11.46 -5.80 7.46
N PHE A 165 12.73 -5.80 7.09
CA PHE A 165 13.18 -6.06 5.72
C PHE A 165 13.71 -7.50 5.67
N LEU A 166 13.12 -8.31 4.80
CA LEU A 166 13.36 -9.74 4.70
C LEU A 166 13.88 -10.09 3.31
N GLU A 167 14.81 -11.04 3.23
CA GLU A 167 15.31 -11.61 1.97
C GLU A 167 14.85 -13.06 1.83
N ALA A 168 14.23 -13.40 0.70
CA ALA A 168 13.99 -14.79 0.33
C ALA A 168 15.29 -15.46 -0.18
N PRO A 169 15.41 -16.80 -0.17
CA PRO A 169 16.60 -17.50 -0.66
C PRO A 169 17.02 -17.17 -2.11
N GLY A 170 16.12 -16.65 -2.94
CA GLY A 170 16.40 -16.19 -4.31
C GLY A 170 17.00 -14.79 -4.40
N GLY A 171 17.12 -14.06 -3.28
CA GLY A 171 17.60 -12.68 -3.21
C GLY A 171 16.51 -11.63 -3.35
N GLU A 172 15.24 -12.03 -3.48
CA GLU A 172 14.14 -11.09 -3.53
C GLU A 172 13.81 -10.54 -2.14
N GLU A 173 13.64 -9.22 -2.04
CA GLU A 173 13.32 -8.54 -0.80
C GLU A 173 11.80 -8.38 -0.61
N MET A 174 11.37 -8.44 0.65
CA MET A 174 10.01 -8.07 1.06
C MET A 174 10.02 -7.33 2.40
N LYS A 175 8.94 -6.62 2.67
CA LYS A 175 8.76 -5.81 3.88
C LYS A 175 7.58 -6.32 4.66
N VAL A 176 7.73 -6.43 5.98
CA VAL A 176 6.62 -6.76 6.87
C VAL A 176 6.52 -5.69 7.94
N GLN A 177 5.32 -5.18 8.17
CA GLN A 177 5.05 -4.17 9.19
C GLN A 177 4.16 -4.76 10.27
N LEU A 178 4.62 -4.72 11.51
CA LEU A 178 3.89 -5.26 12.66
C LEU A 178 4.03 -4.36 13.88
N GLY A 179 3.17 -4.59 14.89
CA GLY A 179 3.30 -3.87 16.15
C GLY A 179 4.57 -4.27 16.90
N GLN A 180 5.24 -3.32 17.55
CA GLN A 180 6.45 -3.63 18.36
C GLN A 180 6.19 -4.76 19.37
N ARG A 181 5.02 -4.72 20.03
CA ARG A 181 4.60 -5.74 21.02
C ARG A 181 4.32 -7.12 20.41
N GLU A 182 4.04 -7.18 19.10
CA GLU A 182 3.84 -8.45 18.41
C GLU A 182 5.18 -9.08 18.06
N LEU A 183 6.18 -8.27 17.69
CA LEU A 183 7.53 -8.73 17.43
C LEU A 183 8.17 -9.36 18.69
N GLU A 184 7.99 -8.76 19.87
CA GLU A 184 8.51 -9.29 21.13
C GLU A 184 7.91 -10.66 21.55
N LYS A 185 6.84 -11.11 20.89
CA LYS A 185 6.14 -12.37 21.21
C LYS A 185 6.45 -13.52 20.25
N ASN A 186 7.00 -13.23 19.08
CA ASN A 186 7.29 -14.19 18.01
C ASN A 186 8.78 -14.56 17.97
#